data_AF-J0P496-F1
#
_entry.id   AF-J0P496-F1
#
_cell.length_a   1.000
_cell.length_b   1.000
_cell.length_c   1.000
_cell.angle_alpha   90.00
_cell.angle_beta   90.00
_cell.angle_gamma   90.00
#
_symmetry.space_group_name_H-M   'P 1'
#
loop_
_entity.id
_entity.type
_entity.pdbx_description
1 polymer ?
#
loop_
_entity_poly.entity_id
_entity_poly.type
_entity_poly.pdbx_seq_one_letter_code
_entity_poly.pdbx_strand_id
1 'polypeptide(L)'
;MPAADWANLQAGLEAEEKPLSLRQNPYKRTNLPWAEQLQPLPWSAEAYYLLERPNFALDPLWHAGAYYVQEASSMLLAQMIRQHLPQKENLAALDLSAAPGGKTTLLAAQLPPDAILLANMRHSASRQNEILDQIIGCLAPEGVLVYSICTFNRYENEAQIERLLAEREDLELLRLALDESWGFIESNLGYRAYPGRVSGEGFFLSVIRRKAGRAKKLKAPKKPSFKAVKELDNWAKKLDTVWGLDFWLRGEEIVAFPKVHKKLGEQLARSLYLLQAGANLLEQKGAKYRPMASSGQSLAWAKSAFPSIELEKEAALNYLRGEVLSLENMPKGWFQLHYQGLPLGWAKGLLGGRMNNYYPKHWRLRQR
;
A
#
# COMPACT_ATOMS: atom_id res chain seq x y z
N MET A 1 19.89 -10.62 26.40
CA MET A 1 18.65 -9.99 26.87
C MET A 1 18.59 -10.18 28.38
N PRO A 2 18.37 -9.12 29.18
CA PRO A 2 18.19 -9.20 30.63
C PRO A 2 17.13 -10.23 31.06
N ALA A 3 17.24 -10.76 32.28
CA ALA A 3 16.34 -11.81 32.78
C ALA A 3 14.86 -11.35 32.88
N ALA A 4 14.61 -10.09 33.29
CA ALA A 4 13.26 -9.52 33.34
C ALA A 4 12.60 -9.45 31.94
N ASP A 5 13.41 -9.23 30.90
CA ASP A 5 12.94 -9.12 29.52
C ASP A 5 12.59 -10.50 28.96
N TRP A 6 13.25 -11.56 29.46
CA TRP A 6 12.93 -12.94 29.11
C TRP A 6 11.55 -13.34 29.63
N ALA A 7 11.24 -13.02 30.89
CA ALA A 7 9.93 -13.29 31.47
C ALA A 7 8.80 -12.57 30.68
N ASN A 8 9.01 -11.29 30.34
CA ASN A 8 8.05 -10.53 29.53
C ASN A 8 7.87 -11.12 28.13
N LEU A 9 8.97 -11.53 27.48
CA LEU A 9 8.91 -12.17 26.16
C LEU A 9 8.13 -13.48 26.22
N GLN A 10 8.41 -14.33 27.22
CA GLN A 10 7.71 -15.59 27.40
C GLN A 10 6.21 -15.36 27.59
N ALA A 11 5.83 -14.47 28.52
CA ALA A 11 4.43 -14.12 28.75
C ALA A 11 3.76 -13.57 27.48
N GLY A 12 4.44 -12.71 26.71
CA GLY A 12 3.90 -12.18 25.46
C GLY A 12 3.77 -13.20 24.33
N LEU A 13 4.60 -14.25 24.32
CA LEU A 13 4.50 -15.36 23.37
C LEU A 13 3.41 -16.37 23.75
N GLU A 14 3.18 -16.54 25.06
CA GLU A 14 2.18 -17.46 25.62
C GLU A 14 0.78 -16.84 25.74
N ALA A 15 0.66 -15.51 25.61
CA ALA A 15 -0.63 -14.82 25.67
C ALA A 15 -1.64 -15.37 24.65
N GLU A 16 -2.82 -15.76 25.14
CA GLU A 16 -3.90 -16.29 24.30
C GLU A 16 -4.44 -15.23 23.32
N GLU A 17 -4.52 -13.98 23.78
CA GLU A 17 -4.95 -12.85 22.97
C GLU A 17 -3.75 -12.04 22.48
N LYS A 18 -3.60 -11.99 21.16
CA LYS A 18 -2.59 -11.15 20.51
C LYS A 18 -3.16 -9.76 20.21
N PRO A 19 -2.37 -8.69 20.39
CA PRO A 19 -2.78 -7.34 20.00
C PRO A 19 -3.22 -7.28 18.55
N LEU A 20 -4.41 -6.76 18.31
CA LEU A 20 -4.96 -6.52 16.98
C LEU A 20 -4.83 -5.05 16.64
N SER A 21 -4.30 -4.75 15.46
CA SER A 21 -4.12 -3.38 15.01
C SER A 21 -4.44 -3.22 13.53
N LEU A 22 -4.72 -1.97 13.16
CA LEU A 22 -5.03 -1.56 11.81
C LEU A 22 -4.53 -0.15 11.56
N ARG A 23 -4.52 0.20 10.28
CA ARG A 23 -4.24 1.55 9.80
C ARG A 23 -5.37 2.02 8.90
N GLN A 24 -5.99 3.14 9.23
CA GLN A 24 -6.92 3.82 8.35
C GLN A 24 -6.19 4.35 7.12
N ASN A 25 -6.89 4.34 5.99
CA ASN A 25 -6.41 4.93 4.75
C ASN A 25 -6.74 6.43 4.77
N PRO A 26 -5.75 7.33 4.82
CA PRO A 26 -6.00 8.77 4.95
C PRO A 26 -6.77 9.34 3.76
N TYR A 27 -6.76 8.67 2.61
CA TYR A 27 -7.52 9.08 1.43
C TYR A 27 -8.98 8.61 1.45
N LYS A 28 -9.32 7.62 2.29
CA LYS A 28 -10.66 7.01 2.38
C LYS A 28 -11.22 7.10 3.81
N ARG A 29 -11.15 8.31 4.39
CA ARG A 29 -11.69 8.57 5.73
C ARG A 29 -13.20 8.41 5.76
N THR A 30 -13.69 7.72 6.77
CA THR A 30 -15.10 7.43 7.02
C THR A 30 -15.29 7.04 8.49
N ASN A 31 -16.54 6.98 8.94
CA ASN A 31 -16.88 6.53 10.29
C ASN A 31 -16.87 5.00 10.36
N LEU A 32 -15.91 4.43 11.08
CA LEU A 32 -15.86 2.99 11.28
C LEU A 32 -16.97 2.55 12.25
N PRO A 33 -17.68 1.43 11.99
CA PRO A 33 -18.80 0.98 12.82
C PRO A 33 -18.47 0.69 14.29
N TRP A 34 -17.19 0.52 14.60
CA TRP A 34 -16.62 0.17 15.91
C TRP A 34 -15.59 1.22 16.35
N ALA A 35 -15.75 2.48 15.92
CA ALA A 35 -14.80 3.56 16.18
C ALA A 35 -14.55 3.80 17.69
N GLU A 36 -15.52 3.48 18.54
CA GLU A 36 -15.40 3.54 20.00
C GLU A 36 -14.41 2.53 20.59
N GLN A 37 -14.05 1.48 19.84
CA GLN A 37 -13.08 0.46 20.25
C GLN A 37 -11.64 0.83 19.87
N LEU A 38 -11.44 1.94 19.17
CA LEU A 38 -10.13 2.34 18.66
C LEU A 38 -9.28 2.99 19.74
N GLN A 39 -8.09 2.42 19.95
CA GLN A 39 -7.06 3.02 20.77
C GLN A 39 -5.91 3.49 19.87
N PRO A 40 -5.53 4.78 19.88
CA PRO A 40 -4.45 5.29 19.02
C PRO A 40 -3.14 4.52 19.18
N LEU A 41 -2.50 4.20 18.05
CA LEU A 41 -1.16 3.62 18.04
C LEU A 41 -0.11 4.76 18.17
N PRO A 42 0.70 4.82 19.24
CA PRO A 42 1.50 6.00 19.54
C PRO A 42 2.53 6.39 18.46
N TRP A 43 3.10 5.41 17.76
CA TRP A 43 4.17 5.62 16.79
C TRP A 43 3.72 5.65 15.32
N SER A 44 2.43 5.59 15.03
CA SER A 44 1.95 5.73 13.64
C SER A 44 0.63 6.48 13.60
N ALA A 45 0.62 7.63 12.92
CA ALA A 45 -0.60 8.35 12.65
C ALA A 45 -1.58 7.47 11.85
N GLU A 46 -2.89 7.68 12.07
CA GLU A 46 -3.98 6.92 11.44
C GLU A 46 -3.98 5.42 11.78
N ALA A 47 -3.16 4.97 12.72
CA ALA A 47 -3.14 3.59 13.18
C ALA A 47 -3.71 3.46 14.58
N TYR A 48 -4.34 2.31 14.84
CA TYR A 48 -5.08 2.06 16.05
C TYR A 48 -4.97 0.58 16.45
N TYR A 49 -4.95 0.32 17.75
CA TYR A 49 -5.31 -0.97 18.32
C TYR A 49 -6.83 -1.13 18.36
N LEU A 50 -7.25 -2.39 18.33
CA LEU A 50 -8.62 -2.83 18.53
C LEU A 50 -8.73 -3.62 19.82
N LEU A 51 -9.74 -3.29 20.64
CA LEU A 51 -10.10 -4.06 21.83
C LEU A 51 -10.65 -5.44 21.47
N GLU A 52 -11.51 -5.51 20.46
CA GLU A 52 -12.11 -6.76 19.99
C GLU A 52 -11.90 -6.94 18.49
N ARG A 53 -11.88 -8.19 18.02
CA ARG A 53 -11.76 -8.50 16.60
C ARG A 53 -13.14 -8.46 15.92
N PRO A 54 -13.45 -7.45 15.08
CA PRO A 54 -14.65 -7.50 14.27
C PRO A 54 -14.48 -8.50 13.12
N ASN A 55 -15.60 -8.91 12.53
CA ASN A 55 -15.57 -9.67 11.28
C ASN A 55 -15.28 -8.73 10.10
N PHE A 56 -13.99 -8.47 9.85
CA PHE A 56 -13.53 -7.58 8.77
C PHE A 56 -14.09 -7.96 7.39
N ALA A 57 -14.27 -9.27 7.12
CA ALA A 57 -14.80 -9.71 5.84
C ALA A 57 -16.26 -9.26 5.63
N LEU A 58 -17.03 -9.09 6.70
CA LEU A 58 -18.41 -8.60 6.65
C LEU A 58 -18.52 -7.09 6.87
N ASP A 59 -17.41 -6.36 6.79
CA ASP A 59 -17.38 -4.90 6.79
C ASP A 59 -17.16 -4.39 5.36
N PRO A 60 -18.17 -3.78 4.70
CA PRO A 60 -17.99 -3.23 3.36
C PRO A 60 -16.86 -2.18 3.27
N LEU A 61 -16.51 -1.49 4.36
CA LEU A 61 -15.44 -0.50 4.38
C LEU A 61 -14.06 -1.13 4.22
N TRP A 62 -13.87 -2.37 4.66
CA TRP A 62 -12.65 -3.13 4.39
C TRP A 62 -12.48 -3.37 2.89
N HIS A 63 -13.56 -3.79 2.22
CA HIS A 63 -13.57 -4.00 0.76
C HIS A 63 -13.44 -2.69 -0.03
N ALA A 64 -13.96 -1.58 0.53
CA ALA A 64 -13.75 -0.24 -0.02
C ALA A 64 -12.30 0.26 0.15
N GLY A 65 -11.47 -0.40 0.95
CA GLY A 65 -10.10 0.00 1.24
C GLY A 65 -9.97 1.16 2.24
N ALA A 66 -10.95 1.32 3.13
CA ALA A 66 -10.96 2.36 4.16
C ALA A 66 -9.88 2.16 5.24
N TYR A 67 -9.46 0.91 5.47
CA TYR A 67 -8.40 0.57 6.40
C TYR A 67 -7.70 -0.73 5.98
N TYR A 68 -6.50 -0.95 6.52
CA TYR A 68 -5.70 -2.15 6.34
C TYR A 68 -5.37 -2.75 7.71
N VAL A 69 -5.64 -4.03 7.92
CA VAL A 69 -5.26 -4.74 9.15
C VAL A 69 -3.77 -5.03 9.09
N GLN A 70 -2.99 -4.42 9.98
CA GLN A 70 -1.54 -4.45 9.95
C GLN A 70 -0.99 -4.57 11.36
N GLU A 71 0.05 -5.39 11.54
CA GLU A 71 0.74 -5.56 12.80
C GLU A 71 1.42 -4.26 13.27
N ALA A 72 1.24 -3.94 14.56
CA ALA A 72 1.60 -2.67 15.19
C ALA A 72 3.08 -2.31 15.10
N SER A 73 3.96 -3.25 15.48
CA SER A 73 5.41 -3.05 15.48
C SER A 73 5.92 -2.71 14.07
N SER A 74 5.34 -3.33 13.03
CA SER A 74 5.69 -3.09 11.64
C SER A 74 5.38 -1.67 11.14
N MET A 75 4.48 -0.95 11.84
CA MET A 75 4.14 0.44 11.53
C MET A 75 5.13 1.45 12.09
N LEU A 76 6.16 1.01 12.85
CA LEU A 76 7.29 1.87 13.25
C LEU A 76 8.01 2.49 12.03
N LEU A 77 7.89 1.85 10.85
CA LEU A 77 8.37 2.41 9.57
C LEU A 77 7.91 3.86 9.33
N ALA A 78 6.73 4.24 9.83
CA ALA A 78 6.21 5.60 9.77
C ALA A 78 7.15 6.63 10.39
N GLN A 79 7.88 6.27 11.46
CA GLN A 79 8.81 7.17 12.13
C GLN A 79 10.02 7.49 11.26
N MET A 80 10.52 6.54 10.48
CA MET A 80 11.58 6.84 9.51
C MET A 80 11.10 7.89 8.50
N ILE A 81 9.89 7.70 7.96
CA ILE A 81 9.34 8.62 6.96
C ILE A 81 9.19 10.02 7.55
N ARG A 82 8.58 10.12 8.74
CA ARG A 82 8.33 11.38 9.43
C ARG A 82 9.62 12.12 9.81
N GLN A 83 10.65 11.41 10.25
CA GLN A 83 11.86 12.03 10.83
C GLN A 83 12.98 12.22 9.81
N HIS A 84 13.07 11.36 8.79
CA HIS A 84 14.25 11.29 7.92
C HIS A 84 13.96 11.35 6.43
N LEU A 85 12.70 11.27 5.99
CA LEU A 85 12.42 11.39 4.56
C LEU A 85 12.69 12.84 4.13
N PRO A 86 13.57 13.07 3.13
CA PRO A 86 13.89 14.42 2.71
C PRO A 86 12.67 15.08 2.07
N GLN A 87 12.41 16.35 2.40
CA GLN A 87 11.41 17.17 1.72
C GLN A 87 11.91 17.54 0.32
N LYS A 88 11.79 16.59 -0.61
CA LYS A 88 12.18 16.73 -2.02
C LYS A 88 10.98 16.39 -2.89
N GLU A 89 10.87 17.10 -4.00
CA GLU A 89 9.98 16.71 -5.10
C GLU A 89 10.55 15.46 -5.80
N ASN A 90 9.66 14.69 -6.44
CA ASN A 90 10.01 13.51 -7.25
C ASN A 90 10.75 12.40 -6.49
N LEU A 91 10.33 12.10 -5.25
CA LEU A 91 10.86 10.96 -4.51
C LEU A 91 10.54 9.64 -5.22
N ALA A 92 11.52 8.73 -5.21
CA ALA A 92 11.34 7.35 -5.67
C ALA A 92 11.55 6.39 -4.51
N ALA A 93 10.52 5.61 -4.19
CA ALA A 93 10.53 4.58 -3.17
C ALA A 93 10.42 3.19 -3.82
N LEU A 94 11.12 2.22 -3.23
CA LEU A 94 11.09 0.83 -3.64
C LEU A 94 10.81 -0.06 -2.43
N ASP A 95 9.68 -0.75 -2.46
CA ASP A 95 9.38 -1.84 -1.54
C ASP A 95 9.79 -3.17 -2.19
N LEU A 96 10.92 -3.73 -1.74
CA LEU A 96 11.52 -4.92 -2.36
C LEU A 96 10.77 -6.23 -2.10
N SER A 97 10.05 -6.29 -0.97
CA SER A 97 9.33 -7.47 -0.50
C SER A 97 7.93 -7.03 -0.08
N ALA A 98 7.16 -6.62 -1.08
CA ALA A 98 5.94 -5.87 -0.92
C ALA A 98 4.73 -6.69 -0.46
N ALA A 99 4.62 -7.98 -0.79
CA ALA A 99 3.44 -8.74 -0.39
C ALA A 99 3.44 -8.98 1.14
N PRO A 100 2.27 -8.93 1.81
CA PRO A 100 0.91 -8.75 1.27
C PRO A 100 0.47 -7.27 1.07
N GLY A 101 1.34 -6.28 1.26
CA GLY A 101 1.09 -4.88 0.90
C GLY A 101 0.94 -3.89 2.06
N GLY A 102 1.02 -4.34 3.32
CA GLY A 102 0.84 -3.46 4.49
C GLY A 102 1.86 -2.32 4.54
N LYS A 103 3.14 -2.62 4.31
CA LYS A 103 4.23 -1.62 4.24
C LYS A 103 4.16 -0.77 2.98
N THR A 104 3.85 -1.38 1.83
CA THR A 104 3.65 -0.65 0.57
C THR A 104 2.55 0.41 0.69
N THR A 105 1.41 0.05 1.26
CA THR A 105 0.30 0.99 1.46
C THR A 105 0.62 2.01 2.56
N LEU A 106 1.46 1.68 3.54
CA LEU A 106 1.97 2.63 4.54
C LEU A 106 2.82 3.71 3.86
N LEU A 107 3.75 3.28 3.01
CA LEU A 107 4.58 4.17 2.21
C LEU A 107 3.70 5.04 1.31
N ALA A 108 2.76 4.45 0.56
CA ALA A 108 1.87 5.21 -0.32
C ALA A 108 1.02 6.26 0.43
N ALA A 109 0.67 6.01 1.69
CA ALA A 109 -0.09 6.94 2.52
C ALA A 109 0.72 8.14 3.04
N GLN A 110 2.05 8.02 3.11
CA GLN A 110 2.93 9.04 3.70
C GLN A 110 3.88 9.70 2.70
N LEU A 111 4.10 9.07 1.54
CA LEU A 111 4.89 9.67 0.47
C LEU A 111 4.15 10.88 -0.14
N PRO A 112 4.89 11.89 -0.61
CA PRO A 112 4.31 13.01 -1.35
C PRO A 112 3.48 12.54 -2.56
N PRO A 113 2.42 13.29 -2.96
CA PRO A 113 1.54 12.90 -4.08
C PRO A 113 2.26 12.70 -5.43
N ASP A 114 3.39 13.37 -5.63
CA ASP A 114 4.24 13.28 -6.82
C ASP A 114 5.34 12.22 -6.69
N ALA A 115 5.39 11.44 -5.60
CA ALA A 115 6.36 10.36 -5.47
C ALA A 115 6.01 9.17 -6.38
N ILE A 116 7.02 8.40 -6.78
CA ILE A 116 6.84 7.09 -7.40
C ILE A 116 7.14 5.98 -6.39
N LEU A 117 6.24 5.01 -6.29
CA LEU A 117 6.42 3.82 -5.47
C LEU A 117 6.45 2.59 -6.36
N LEU A 118 7.57 1.86 -6.34
CA LEU A 118 7.70 0.56 -6.98
C LEU A 118 7.58 -0.54 -5.92
N ALA A 119 6.67 -1.49 -6.14
CA ALA A 119 6.43 -2.61 -5.24
C ALA A 119 6.81 -3.94 -5.92
N ASN A 120 7.76 -4.65 -5.35
CA ASN A 120 8.26 -5.92 -5.86
C ASN A 120 7.80 -7.08 -4.97
N MET A 121 7.26 -8.14 -5.58
CA MET A 121 6.60 -9.24 -4.83
C MET A 121 7.53 -10.42 -4.50
N ARG A 122 8.86 -10.22 -4.50
CA ARG A 122 9.80 -11.31 -4.23
C ARG A 122 10.03 -11.45 -2.72
N HIS A 123 9.77 -12.65 -2.18
CA HIS A 123 9.99 -12.99 -0.77
C HIS A 123 10.96 -14.16 -0.66
N SER A 124 12.05 -13.99 0.08
CA SER A 124 12.97 -15.08 0.45
C SER A 124 13.94 -14.61 1.54
N ALA A 125 13.73 -15.05 2.78
CA ALA A 125 14.65 -14.77 3.89
C ALA A 125 16.04 -15.37 3.63
N SER A 126 16.12 -16.54 2.99
CA SER A 126 17.38 -17.18 2.61
C SER A 126 18.22 -16.39 1.59
N ARG A 127 17.66 -15.36 0.95
CA ARG A 127 18.36 -14.48 0.01
C ARG A 127 18.60 -13.08 0.56
N GLN A 128 18.46 -12.88 1.87
CA GLN A 128 18.61 -11.57 2.49
C GLN A 128 19.92 -10.88 2.09
N ASN A 129 21.05 -11.59 2.18
CA ASN A 129 22.37 -11.05 1.82
C ASN A 129 22.40 -10.61 0.34
N GLU A 130 22.00 -11.50 -0.57
CA GLU A 130 21.97 -11.21 -2.02
C GLU A 130 21.09 -9.99 -2.34
N ILE A 131 19.93 -9.87 -1.68
CA ILE A 131 19.01 -8.75 -1.86
C ILE A 131 19.69 -7.46 -1.40
N LEU A 132 20.27 -7.46 -0.18
CA LEU A 132 20.94 -6.29 0.39
C LEU A 132 22.12 -5.83 -0.47
N ASP A 133 22.96 -6.77 -0.92
CA ASP A 133 24.14 -6.46 -1.73
C ASP A 133 23.77 -5.83 -3.08
N GLN A 134 22.66 -6.27 -3.69
CA GLN A 134 22.16 -5.72 -4.96
C GLN A 134 21.51 -4.34 -4.80
N ILE A 135 20.72 -4.12 -3.74
CA ILE A 135 19.97 -2.87 -3.57
C ILE A 135 20.82 -1.75 -3.01
N ILE A 136 21.77 -2.04 -2.11
CA ILE A 136 22.50 -1.00 -1.38
C ILE A 136 23.28 -0.08 -2.33
N GLY A 137 23.76 -0.60 -3.46
CA GLY A 137 24.44 0.19 -4.50
C GLY A 137 23.50 1.06 -5.34
N CYS A 138 22.19 0.80 -5.28
CA CYS A 138 21.16 1.51 -6.04
C CYS A 138 20.56 2.70 -5.26
N LEU A 139 20.84 2.84 -3.96
CA LEU A 139 20.45 4.02 -3.19
C LEU A 139 21.05 5.28 -3.82
N ALA A 140 20.20 6.28 -4.03
CA ALA A 140 20.67 7.61 -4.40
C ALA A 140 21.60 8.19 -3.31
N PRO A 141 22.43 9.19 -3.64
CA PRO A 141 23.08 10.02 -2.62
C PRO A 141 22.05 10.59 -1.64
N GLU A 142 22.33 10.52 -0.35
CA GLU A 142 21.37 10.84 0.73
C GLU A 142 20.11 9.95 0.73
N GLY A 143 20.13 8.85 -0.02
CA GLY A 143 19.06 7.87 -0.07
C GLY A 143 19.02 7.04 1.21
N VAL A 144 17.81 6.69 1.64
CA VAL A 144 17.56 5.94 2.87
C VAL A 144 17.11 4.52 2.52
N LEU A 145 17.71 3.53 3.19
CA LEU A 145 17.25 2.16 3.25
C LEU A 145 16.66 1.91 4.64
N VAL A 146 15.44 1.40 4.68
CA VAL A 146 14.91 0.78 5.89
C VAL A 146 14.97 -0.72 5.75
N TYR A 147 15.79 -1.33 6.60
CA TYR A 147 15.84 -2.76 6.75
C TYR A 147 14.88 -3.18 7.88
N SER A 148 13.96 -4.09 7.59
CA SER A 148 13.01 -4.56 8.60
C SER A 148 12.63 -6.02 8.41
N ILE A 149 12.43 -6.75 9.50
CA ILE A 149 12.12 -8.18 9.47
C ILE A 149 11.35 -8.60 10.74
N CYS A 150 10.54 -9.65 10.61
CA CYS A 150 9.73 -10.22 11.70
C CYS A 150 10.42 -11.46 12.31
N THR A 151 11.68 -11.31 12.76
CA THR A 151 12.44 -12.38 13.43
C THR A 151 13.22 -11.80 14.61
N PHE A 152 13.45 -12.64 15.62
CA PHE A 152 14.30 -12.29 16.76
C PHE A 152 15.78 -12.56 16.49
N ASN A 153 16.09 -13.35 15.45
CA ASN A 153 17.40 -13.87 15.16
C ASN A 153 18.42 -12.76 14.88
N ARG A 154 19.49 -12.70 15.68
CA ARG A 154 20.56 -11.71 15.53
C ARG A 154 21.34 -11.84 14.21
N TYR A 155 21.41 -13.05 13.64
CA TYR A 155 22.06 -13.29 12.35
C TYR A 155 21.30 -12.69 11.17
N GLU A 156 19.97 -12.59 11.28
CA GLU A 156 19.12 -11.94 10.27
C GLU A 156 18.94 -10.44 10.56
N ASN A 157 19.29 -9.99 11.77
CA ASN A 157 19.08 -8.63 12.25
C ASN A 157 20.41 -7.85 12.28
N GLU A 158 21.05 -7.75 13.45
CA GLU A 158 22.25 -6.95 13.70
C GLU A 158 23.41 -7.35 12.82
N ALA A 159 23.66 -8.66 12.66
CA ALA A 159 24.81 -9.15 11.89
C ALA A 159 24.80 -8.64 10.45
N GLN A 160 23.62 -8.36 9.91
CA GLN A 160 23.44 -7.89 8.54
C GLN A 160 23.72 -6.40 8.42
N ILE A 161 23.31 -5.64 9.45
CA ILE A 161 23.62 -4.22 9.56
C ILE A 161 25.12 -4.01 9.80
N GLU A 162 25.73 -4.78 10.71
CA GLU A 162 27.17 -4.77 10.97
C GLU A 162 27.96 -5.08 9.71
N ARG A 163 27.59 -6.15 8.99
CA ARG A 163 28.21 -6.52 7.73
C ARG A 163 28.16 -5.38 6.71
N LEU A 164 26.99 -4.79 6.47
CA LEU A 164 26.84 -3.70 5.52
C LEU A 164 27.71 -2.48 5.87
N LEU A 165 27.76 -2.10 7.15
CA LEU A 165 28.56 -0.97 7.63
C LEU A 165 30.07 -1.25 7.58
N ALA A 166 30.49 -2.50 7.79
CA ALA A 166 31.88 -2.92 7.67
C ALA A 166 32.35 -2.99 6.21
N GLU A 167 31.48 -3.40 5.29
CA GLU A 167 31.78 -3.52 3.86
C GLU A 167 31.73 -2.18 3.11
N ARG A 168 31.06 -1.15 3.67
CA ARG A 168 30.83 0.14 2.99
C ARG A 168 30.94 1.35 3.91
N GLU A 169 32.00 2.13 3.71
CA GLU A 169 32.24 3.39 4.42
C GLU A 169 31.27 4.53 4.03
N ASP A 170 30.59 4.41 2.88
CA ASP A 170 29.61 5.40 2.41
C ASP A 170 28.21 5.22 3.01
N LEU A 171 28.08 4.38 4.03
CA LEU A 171 26.85 4.16 4.79
C LEU A 171 26.97 4.74 6.20
N GLU A 172 25.83 5.13 6.76
CA GLU A 172 25.71 5.52 8.17
C GLU A 172 24.31 5.19 8.70
N LEU A 173 24.22 4.99 10.02
CA LEU A 173 22.94 4.74 10.69
C LEU A 173 22.21 6.05 10.97
N LEU A 174 20.91 6.05 10.69
CA LEU A 174 20.01 7.13 11.12
C LEU A 174 19.24 6.67 12.36
N ARG A 175 19.29 7.51 13.40
CA ARG A 175 18.57 7.28 14.66
C ARG A 175 17.16 7.84 14.58
N LEU A 176 16.20 7.04 14.99
CA LEU A 176 14.84 7.47 15.26
C LEU A 176 14.77 7.96 16.71
N ALA A 177 14.22 9.15 16.92
CA ALA A 177 13.79 9.59 18.24
C ALA A 177 12.48 8.88 18.57
N LEU A 178 12.54 7.86 19.44
CA LEU A 178 11.38 7.12 19.92
C LEU A 178 11.08 7.49 21.36
N ASP A 179 9.81 7.49 21.72
CA ASP A 179 9.41 7.62 23.13
C ASP A 179 9.66 6.28 23.84
N GLU A 180 10.36 6.31 24.98
CA GLU A 180 10.68 5.11 25.77
C GLU A 180 9.41 4.36 26.21
N SER A 181 8.29 5.05 26.41
CA SER A 181 7.01 4.46 26.79
C SER A 181 6.43 3.53 25.71
N TRP A 182 6.92 3.60 24.47
CA TRP A 182 6.50 2.70 23.39
C TRP A 182 7.06 1.29 23.53
N GLY A 183 8.06 1.08 24.39
CA GLY A 183 8.58 -0.25 24.75
C GLY A 183 9.55 -0.87 23.73
N PHE A 184 9.90 -0.17 22.65
CA PHE A 184 10.94 -0.62 21.72
C PHE A 184 12.30 -0.65 22.42
N ILE A 185 13.07 -1.72 22.19
CA ILE A 185 14.45 -1.79 22.65
C ILE A 185 15.34 -1.16 21.59
N GLU A 186 15.96 -0.03 21.90
CA GLU A 186 16.98 0.58 21.07
C GLU A 186 18.35 -0.07 21.31
N SER A 187 19.06 -0.33 20.22
CA SER A 187 20.44 -0.81 20.21
C SER A 187 21.30 0.10 19.35
N ASN A 188 22.61 -0.16 19.27
CA ASN A 188 23.48 0.63 18.42
C ASN A 188 23.21 0.49 16.91
N LEU A 189 22.44 -0.52 16.52
CA LEU A 189 22.25 -0.95 15.13
C LEU A 189 20.80 -0.86 14.66
N GLY A 190 19.86 -0.54 15.55
CA GLY A 190 18.44 -0.48 15.23
C GLY A 190 17.56 -0.73 16.45
N TYR A 191 16.30 -1.05 16.17
CA TYR A 191 15.20 -1.10 17.12
C TYR A 191 14.54 -2.47 17.09
N ARG A 192 14.18 -2.99 18.26
CA ARG A 192 13.50 -4.27 18.43
C ARG A 192 12.16 -4.10 19.12
N ALA A 193 11.15 -4.77 18.59
CA ALA A 193 9.92 -5.06 19.31
C ALA A 193 9.98 -6.49 19.82
N TYR A 194 9.75 -6.66 21.12
CA TYR A 194 9.50 -7.95 21.75
C TYR A 194 8.06 -7.96 22.27
N PRO A 195 7.30 -9.04 22.03
CA PRO A 195 6.04 -9.27 22.72
C PRO A 195 6.20 -9.09 24.24
N GLY A 196 5.19 -8.52 24.89
CA GLY A 196 5.21 -8.22 26.33
C GLY A 196 5.92 -6.91 26.71
N ARG A 197 6.73 -6.34 25.81
CA ARG A 197 7.25 -4.96 25.94
C ARG A 197 6.53 -3.97 25.05
N VAL A 198 6.39 -4.35 23.78
CA VAL A 198 5.56 -3.65 22.81
C VAL A 198 4.25 -4.42 22.72
N SER A 199 3.12 -3.70 22.69
CA SER A 199 1.82 -4.32 22.36
C SER A 199 1.82 -4.67 20.86
N GLY A 200 2.48 -5.76 20.49
CA GLY A 200 2.71 -6.14 19.10
C GLY A 200 3.51 -7.43 19.00
N GLU A 201 3.78 -7.82 17.77
CA GLU A 201 4.59 -9.00 17.49
C GLU A 201 6.08 -8.66 17.36
N GLY A 202 6.90 -9.71 17.27
CA GLY A 202 8.34 -9.60 17.11
C GLY A 202 8.75 -8.88 15.84
N PHE A 203 9.60 -7.87 15.98
CA PHE A 203 10.05 -7.04 14.86
C PHE A 203 11.44 -6.47 15.08
N PHE A 204 12.18 -6.28 14.00
CA PHE A 204 13.43 -5.54 13.96
C PHE A 204 13.40 -4.49 12.85
N LEU A 205 13.95 -3.31 13.13
CA LEU A 205 14.07 -2.21 12.18
C LEU A 205 15.41 -1.51 12.32
N SER A 206 16.08 -1.24 11.21
CA SER A 206 17.27 -0.41 11.12
C SER A 206 17.15 0.56 9.95
N VAL A 207 17.64 1.78 10.13
CA VAL A 207 17.59 2.83 9.11
C VAL A 207 19.03 3.20 8.75
N ILE A 208 19.38 3.02 7.48
CA ILE A 208 20.69 3.31 6.94
C ILE A 208 20.54 4.42 5.90
N ARG A 209 21.39 5.44 5.96
CA ARG A 209 21.55 6.44 4.91
C ARG A 209 22.82 6.17 4.14
N ARG A 210 22.76 6.32 2.82
CA ARG A 210 23.94 6.46 1.98
C ARG A 210 24.38 7.92 2.02
N LYS A 211 25.63 8.17 2.42
CA LYS A 211 26.26 9.49 2.44
C LYS A 211 26.25 10.13 1.05
N ALA A 212 26.54 11.43 1.02
CA ALA A 212 26.57 12.22 -0.19
C ALA A 212 27.56 11.63 -1.22
N GLY A 213 27.22 11.78 -2.49
CA GLY A 213 27.98 11.20 -3.58
C GLY A 213 27.32 11.47 -4.93
N ARG A 214 27.83 10.84 -5.99
CA ARG A 214 27.27 11.01 -7.34
C ARG A 214 26.27 9.90 -7.63
N ALA A 215 25.04 10.29 -7.97
CA ALA A 215 24.04 9.35 -8.49
C ALA A 215 24.51 8.76 -9.83
N LYS A 216 24.35 7.45 -10.02
CA LYS A 216 24.53 6.83 -11.34
C LYS A 216 23.41 7.32 -12.24
N LYS A 217 23.76 8.05 -13.32
CA LYS A 217 22.78 8.42 -14.35
C LYS A 217 22.43 7.20 -15.17
N LEU A 218 21.14 6.84 -15.19
CA LEU A 218 20.63 5.85 -16.13
C LEU A 218 20.46 6.50 -17.50
N LYS A 219 20.80 5.77 -18.58
CA LYS A 219 20.61 6.27 -19.94
C LYS A 219 19.13 6.25 -20.29
N ALA A 220 18.63 7.38 -20.81
CA ALA A 220 17.24 7.49 -21.23
C ALA A 220 16.96 6.57 -22.44
N PRO A 221 15.78 5.91 -22.47
CA PRO A 221 15.35 5.12 -23.61
C PRO A 221 15.21 5.95 -24.90
N LYS A 222 15.60 5.40 -26.07
CA LYS A 222 15.46 6.07 -27.40
C LYS A 222 14.08 5.92 -28.08
N LYS A 223 13.27 4.94 -27.67
CA LYS A 223 11.90 4.70 -28.18
C LYS A 223 10.91 4.65 -27.00
N PRO A 224 9.59 4.73 -27.21
CA PRO A 224 8.60 4.42 -26.18
C PRO A 224 8.50 2.90 -25.95
N SER A 225 8.14 2.46 -24.74
CA SER A 225 7.78 1.06 -24.44
C SER A 225 6.27 0.82 -24.53
N PHE A 226 5.47 1.85 -24.32
CA PHE A 226 4.00 1.79 -24.32
C PHE A 226 3.40 2.36 -25.61
N LYS A 227 2.24 1.84 -26.02
CA LYS A 227 1.45 2.42 -27.10
C LYS A 227 0.57 3.53 -26.55
N ALA A 228 0.54 4.69 -27.19
CA ALA A 228 -0.41 5.75 -26.85
C ALA A 228 -1.85 5.31 -27.18
N VAL A 229 -2.82 5.74 -26.37
CA VAL A 229 -4.24 5.54 -26.67
C VAL A 229 -4.66 6.55 -27.74
N LYS A 230 -5.17 6.05 -28.88
CA LYS A 230 -5.48 6.90 -30.05
C LYS A 230 -6.72 7.77 -29.85
N GLU A 231 -7.73 7.25 -29.15
CA GLU A 231 -8.99 7.93 -28.91
C GLU A 231 -9.37 7.79 -27.43
N LEU A 232 -9.41 8.93 -26.75
CA LEU A 232 -9.75 9.06 -25.35
C LEU A 232 -11.12 9.74 -25.24
N ASP A 233 -12.09 9.09 -24.60
CA ASP A 233 -13.39 9.73 -24.37
C ASP A 233 -13.27 10.88 -23.34
N ASN A 234 -14.38 11.59 -23.11
CA ASN A 234 -14.45 12.71 -22.16
C ASN A 234 -14.03 12.35 -20.72
N TRP A 235 -14.16 11.10 -20.28
CA TRP A 235 -13.71 10.69 -18.93
C TRP A 235 -12.20 10.84 -18.77
N ALA A 236 -11.42 10.54 -19.81
CA ALA A 236 -9.96 10.60 -19.77
C ALA A 236 -9.46 12.04 -19.69
N LYS A 237 -10.09 12.96 -20.45
CA LYS A 237 -9.81 14.40 -20.36
C LYS A 237 -10.06 14.93 -18.96
N LYS A 238 -11.17 14.53 -18.32
CA LYS A 238 -11.48 14.92 -16.94
C LYS A 238 -10.42 14.41 -15.96
N LEU A 239 -10.04 13.14 -16.06
CA LEU A 239 -9.00 12.56 -15.22
C LEU A 239 -7.65 13.25 -15.42
N ASP A 240 -7.28 13.58 -16.66
CA ASP A 240 -6.05 14.33 -16.95
C ASP A 240 -6.09 15.74 -16.33
N THR A 241 -7.20 16.48 -16.49
CA THR A 241 -7.35 17.81 -15.88
C THR A 241 -7.21 17.77 -14.36
N VAL A 242 -7.72 16.72 -13.71
CA VAL A 242 -7.68 16.60 -12.24
C VAL A 242 -6.34 16.10 -11.72
N TRP A 243 -5.74 15.12 -12.40
CA TRP A 243 -4.61 14.34 -11.86
C TRP A 243 -3.31 14.45 -12.68
N GLY A 244 -3.31 15.11 -13.83
CA GLY A 244 -2.15 15.24 -14.71
C GLY A 244 -1.66 13.89 -15.26
N LEU A 245 -2.57 13.09 -15.81
CA LEU A 245 -2.33 11.70 -16.21
C LEU A 245 -2.09 11.58 -17.72
N ASP A 246 -1.15 10.70 -18.08
CA ASP A 246 -1.00 10.13 -19.42
C ASP A 246 -1.66 8.75 -19.46
N PHE A 247 -2.11 8.33 -20.64
CA PHE A 247 -2.82 7.06 -20.83
C PHE A 247 -2.11 6.18 -21.84
N TRP A 248 -1.86 4.94 -21.44
CA TRP A 248 -1.11 3.96 -22.22
C TRP A 248 -1.92 2.69 -22.44
N LEU A 249 -1.80 2.12 -23.63
CA LEU A 249 -2.37 0.83 -23.98
C LEU A 249 -1.33 -0.28 -23.75
N ARG A 250 -1.69 -1.26 -22.92
CA ARG A 250 -0.91 -2.46 -22.62
C ARG A 250 -1.78 -3.70 -22.82
N GLY A 251 -1.64 -4.34 -23.98
CA GLY A 251 -2.59 -5.39 -24.39
C GLY A 251 -3.98 -4.78 -24.61
N GLU A 252 -4.98 -5.24 -23.85
CA GLU A 252 -6.31 -4.62 -23.80
C GLU A 252 -6.46 -3.60 -22.66
N GLU A 253 -5.47 -3.42 -21.78
CA GLU A 253 -5.58 -2.55 -20.61
C GLU A 253 -5.20 -1.10 -20.93
N ILE A 254 -6.00 -0.16 -20.42
CA ILE A 254 -5.66 1.26 -20.34
C ILE A 254 -5.09 1.55 -18.96
N VAL A 255 -3.81 1.87 -18.97
CA VAL A 255 -3.03 2.28 -17.81
C VAL A 255 -3.00 3.80 -17.76
N ALA A 256 -3.37 4.37 -16.61
CA ALA A 256 -3.15 5.78 -16.31
C ALA A 256 -1.88 5.97 -15.48
N PHE A 257 -1.04 6.92 -15.89
CA PHE A 257 0.26 7.15 -15.28
C PHE A 257 0.56 8.65 -15.17
N PRO A 258 1.12 9.16 -14.04
CA PRO A 258 1.44 10.58 -13.91
C PRO A 258 2.40 11.07 -14.99
N LYS A 259 2.05 12.16 -15.69
CA LYS A 259 2.86 12.73 -16.79
C LYS A 259 4.29 13.05 -16.35
N VAL A 260 4.45 13.52 -15.11
CA VAL A 260 5.76 13.86 -14.51
C VAL A 260 6.74 12.68 -14.52
N HIS A 261 6.23 11.45 -14.42
CA HIS A 261 7.04 10.22 -14.35
C HIS A 261 7.13 9.45 -15.66
N LYS A 262 6.58 9.97 -16.77
CA LYS A 262 6.48 9.27 -18.06
C LYS A 262 7.79 8.60 -18.49
N LYS A 263 8.90 9.35 -18.45
CA LYS A 263 10.24 8.83 -18.85
C LYS A 263 10.68 7.65 -17.97
N LEU A 264 10.44 7.73 -16.67
CA LEU A 264 10.78 6.67 -15.73
C LEU A 264 9.89 5.44 -15.96
N GLY A 265 8.58 5.63 -16.14
CA GLY A 265 7.64 4.55 -16.48
C GLY A 265 8.05 3.81 -17.75
N GLU A 266 8.41 4.54 -18.81
CA GLU A 266 8.89 3.94 -20.07
C GLU A 266 10.19 3.13 -19.88
N GLN A 267 11.08 3.61 -19.02
CA GLN A 267 12.32 2.91 -18.71
C GLN A 267 12.07 1.62 -17.90
N LEU A 268 11.23 1.69 -16.86
CA LEU A 268 10.88 0.54 -16.03
C LEU A 268 10.24 -0.57 -16.86
N ALA A 269 9.34 -0.22 -17.78
CA ALA A 269 8.66 -1.18 -18.65
C ALA A 269 9.57 -1.93 -19.63
N ARG A 270 10.80 -1.45 -19.84
CA ARG A 270 11.81 -2.14 -20.66
C ARG A 270 12.70 -3.04 -19.85
N SER A 271 13.03 -2.60 -18.64
CA SER A 271 14.00 -3.26 -17.79
C SER A 271 13.34 -4.33 -16.92
N LEU A 272 12.04 -4.21 -16.66
CA LEU A 272 11.31 -5.05 -15.72
C LEU A 272 10.05 -5.61 -16.37
N TYR A 273 9.67 -6.81 -15.93
CA TYR A 273 8.32 -7.30 -16.11
C TYR A 273 7.38 -6.57 -15.14
N LEU A 274 6.59 -5.64 -15.65
CA LEU A 274 5.63 -4.89 -14.86
C LEU A 274 4.31 -5.65 -14.78
N LEU A 275 4.01 -6.27 -13.63
CA LEU A 275 2.71 -6.87 -13.37
C LEU A 275 1.60 -5.82 -13.48
N GLN A 276 1.79 -4.70 -12.80
CA GLN A 276 0.95 -3.51 -12.90
C GLN A 276 1.84 -2.27 -13.00
N ALA A 277 1.40 -1.28 -13.78
CA ALA A 277 2.03 0.03 -13.86
C ALA A 277 0.94 1.08 -13.66
N GLY A 278 1.17 2.07 -12.80
CA GLY A 278 0.17 3.10 -12.51
C GLY A 278 -1.20 2.54 -12.09
N ALA A 279 -2.25 3.25 -12.46
CA ALA A 279 -3.63 2.84 -12.21
C ALA A 279 -4.22 2.15 -13.45
N ASN A 280 -4.54 0.86 -13.31
CA ASN A 280 -5.28 0.10 -14.32
C ASN A 280 -6.76 0.54 -14.24
N LEU A 281 -7.19 1.39 -15.17
CA LEU A 281 -8.51 2.02 -15.09
C LEU A 281 -9.57 1.31 -15.94
N LEU A 282 -9.26 1.08 -17.21
CA LEU A 282 -10.21 0.53 -18.18
C LEU A 282 -9.58 -0.59 -19.00
N GLU A 283 -10.43 -1.37 -19.64
CA GLU A 283 -10.06 -2.38 -20.63
C GLU A 283 -10.80 -2.10 -21.94
N GLN A 284 -10.07 -2.20 -23.05
CA GLN A 284 -10.61 -2.06 -24.40
C GLN A 284 -11.28 -3.36 -24.85
N LYS A 285 -12.57 -3.28 -25.18
CA LYS A 285 -13.38 -4.36 -25.78
C LYS A 285 -13.86 -3.91 -27.15
N GLY A 286 -13.11 -4.24 -28.19
CA GLY A 286 -13.34 -3.76 -29.54
C GLY A 286 -13.18 -2.23 -29.61
N ALA A 287 -14.24 -1.53 -30.03
CA ALA A 287 -14.27 -0.06 -30.11
C ALA A 287 -14.72 0.63 -28.80
N LYS A 288 -15.04 -0.11 -27.74
CA LYS A 288 -15.56 0.44 -26.48
C LYS A 288 -14.62 0.14 -25.32
N TYR A 289 -14.71 0.96 -24.28
CA TYR A 289 -14.00 0.73 -23.03
C TYR A 289 -14.94 0.23 -21.93
N ARG A 290 -14.43 -0.63 -21.05
CA ARG A 290 -15.10 -1.05 -19.82
C ARG A 290 -14.23 -0.75 -18.61
N PRO A 291 -14.79 -0.31 -17.47
CA PRO A 291 -14.02 -0.20 -16.25
C PRO A 291 -13.42 -1.53 -15.80
N MET A 292 -12.15 -1.50 -15.42
CA MET A 292 -11.51 -2.66 -14.78
C MET A 292 -12.05 -2.81 -13.37
N ALA A 293 -12.28 -4.04 -12.94
CA ALA A 293 -12.83 -4.28 -11.61
C ALA A 293 -11.91 -3.75 -10.49
N SER A 294 -10.58 -3.80 -10.67
CA SER A 294 -9.58 -3.23 -9.76
C SER A 294 -9.66 -1.70 -9.63
N SER A 295 -10.22 -1.01 -10.62
CA SER A 295 -10.45 0.43 -10.56
C SER A 295 -11.72 0.80 -9.76
N GLY A 296 -12.51 -0.21 -9.38
CA GLY A 296 -13.81 -0.03 -8.74
C GLY A 296 -13.76 0.66 -7.38
N GLN A 297 -12.65 0.50 -6.65
CA GLN A 297 -12.42 1.20 -5.38
C GLN A 297 -11.62 2.50 -5.56
N SER A 298 -11.24 2.88 -6.78
CA SER A 298 -10.41 4.07 -7.01
C SER A 298 -11.18 5.36 -6.75
N LEU A 299 -10.55 6.28 -6.02
CA LEU A 299 -11.05 7.65 -5.82
C LEU A 299 -10.78 8.56 -7.01
N ALA A 300 -10.01 8.09 -8.00
CA ALA A 300 -9.70 8.90 -9.19
C ALA A 300 -10.97 9.25 -9.98
N TRP A 301 -12.00 8.41 -9.90
CA TRP A 301 -13.26 8.61 -10.58
C TRP A 301 -14.07 9.72 -9.92
N ALA A 302 -14.11 10.88 -10.56
CA ALA A 302 -15.03 11.94 -10.16
C ALA A 302 -16.50 11.47 -10.34
N LYS A 303 -17.42 11.96 -9.48
CA LYS A 303 -18.88 11.78 -9.66
C LYS A 303 -19.38 12.24 -11.05
N SER A 304 -18.63 13.14 -11.70
CA SER A 304 -18.92 13.63 -13.04
C SER A 304 -18.46 12.69 -14.16
N ALA A 305 -17.66 11.66 -13.87
CA ALA A 305 -17.19 10.68 -14.85
C ALA A 305 -18.18 9.50 -14.97
N PHE A 306 -18.70 9.01 -13.84
CA PHE A 306 -19.72 7.96 -13.79
C PHE A 306 -20.76 8.27 -12.71
N PRO A 307 -22.04 7.95 -12.96
CA PRO A 307 -23.05 7.98 -11.90
C PRO A 307 -22.67 7.05 -10.74
N SER A 308 -23.18 7.35 -9.55
CA SER A 308 -22.99 6.53 -8.35
C SER A 308 -24.32 6.32 -7.63
N ILE A 309 -24.49 5.16 -7.00
CA ILE A 309 -25.60 4.87 -6.08
C ILE A 309 -25.01 4.55 -4.71
N GLU A 310 -25.52 5.23 -3.68
CA GLU A 310 -25.22 4.93 -2.28
C GLU A 310 -26.04 3.71 -1.83
N LEU A 311 -25.38 2.74 -1.21
CA LEU A 311 -26.00 1.54 -0.69
C LEU A 311 -26.13 1.59 0.82
N GLU A 312 -27.21 1.02 1.32
CA GLU A 312 -27.30 0.59 2.72
C GLU A 312 -26.45 -0.66 2.98
N LYS A 313 -26.14 -0.91 4.25
CA LYS A 313 -25.20 -1.99 4.66
C LYS A 313 -25.57 -3.36 4.10
N GLU A 314 -26.85 -3.74 4.16
CA GLU A 314 -27.31 -5.03 3.66
C GLU A 314 -27.14 -5.16 2.14
N ALA A 315 -27.54 -4.13 1.40
CA ALA A 315 -27.37 -4.09 -0.05
C ALA A 315 -25.88 -4.10 -0.47
N ALA A 316 -25.01 -3.43 0.30
CA ALA A 316 -23.57 -3.50 0.11
C ALA A 316 -23.02 -4.92 0.31
N LEU A 317 -23.47 -5.64 1.34
CA LEU A 317 -23.07 -7.03 1.55
C LEU A 317 -23.57 -7.96 0.44
N ASN A 318 -24.81 -7.77 -0.02
CA ASN A 318 -25.37 -8.54 -1.14
C ASN A 318 -24.59 -8.26 -2.44
N TYR A 319 -24.19 -7.00 -2.67
CA TYR A 319 -23.29 -6.64 -3.76
C TYR A 319 -21.97 -7.41 -3.68
N LEU A 320 -21.33 -7.43 -2.50
CA LEU A 320 -20.06 -8.12 -2.26
C LEU A 320 -20.18 -9.64 -2.35
N ARG A 321 -21.36 -10.23 -2.12
CA ARG A 321 -21.66 -11.65 -2.41
C ARG A 321 -21.84 -11.93 -3.91
N GLY A 322 -22.02 -10.90 -4.72
CA GLY A 322 -22.33 -11.04 -6.14
C GLY A 322 -23.81 -11.31 -6.41
N GLU A 323 -24.69 -11.01 -5.46
CA GLU A 323 -26.13 -11.21 -5.56
C GLU A 323 -26.78 -10.15 -6.47
N VAL A 324 -28.02 -10.43 -6.87
CA VAL A 324 -28.85 -9.50 -7.65
C VAL A 324 -29.40 -8.44 -6.71
N LEU A 325 -29.17 -7.18 -7.02
CA LEU A 325 -29.73 -6.05 -6.28
C LEU A 325 -30.95 -5.50 -7.00
N SER A 326 -31.97 -5.14 -6.23
CA SER A 326 -33.06 -4.28 -6.70
C SER A 326 -32.75 -2.85 -6.26
N LEU A 327 -32.47 -1.98 -7.22
CA LEU A 327 -32.13 -0.57 -6.95
C LEU A 327 -33.15 0.33 -7.64
N GLU A 328 -33.68 1.30 -6.90
CA GLU A 328 -34.51 2.35 -7.48
C GLU A 328 -33.67 3.31 -8.33
N ASN A 329 -34.26 3.88 -9.39
CA ASN A 329 -33.64 4.90 -10.24
C ASN A 329 -32.27 4.50 -10.84
N MET A 330 -32.07 3.22 -11.14
CA MET A 330 -30.80 2.71 -11.66
C MET A 330 -30.40 3.36 -13.00
N PRO A 331 -29.17 3.92 -13.11
CA PRO A 331 -28.64 4.46 -14.36
C PRO A 331 -28.49 3.38 -15.43
N LYS A 332 -28.79 3.72 -16.69
CA LYS A 332 -28.40 2.89 -17.84
C LYS A 332 -26.89 2.99 -18.06
N GLY A 333 -26.22 1.86 -18.31
CA GLY A 333 -24.78 1.82 -18.54
C GLY A 333 -23.96 1.64 -17.26
N TRP A 334 -22.69 2.06 -17.27
CA TRP A 334 -21.76 1.86 -16.15
C TRP A 334 -21.97 2.88 -15.04
N PHE A 335 -21.98 2.41 -13.80
CA PHE A 335 -22.05 3.26 -12.60
C PHE A 335 -21.32 2.60 -11.42
N GLN A 336 -20.99 3.38 -10.41
CA GLN A 336 -20.35 2.90 -9.19
C GLN A 336 -21.36 2.66 -8.07
N LEU A 337 -21.09 1.65 -7.26
CA LEU A 337 -21.80 1.42 -6.00
C LEU A 337 -20.92 1.91 -4.86
N HIS A 338 -21.52 2.70 -3.96
CA HIS A 338 -20.85 3.34 -2.84
C HIS A 338 -21.44 2.87 -1.52
N TYR A 339 -20.64 2.89 -0.45
CA TYR A 339 -21.09 2.68 0.91
C TYR A 339 -20.33 3.62 1.85
N GLN A 340 -21.08 4.38 2.63
CA GLN A 340 -20.61 5.54 3.38
C GLN A 340 -19.78 6.51 2.53
N GLY A 341 -20.24 6.77 1.30
CA GLY A 341 -19.56 7.67 0.36
C GLY A 341 -18.24 7.16 -0.21
N LEU A 342 -17.85 5.91 0.08
CA LEU A 342 -16.68 5.27 -0.50
C LEU A 342 -17.06 4.30 -1.62
N PRO A 343 -16.33 4.29 -2.75
CA PRO A 343 -16.63 3.39 -3.85
C PRO A 343 -16.27 1.93 -3.50
N LEU A 344 -17.25 1.03 -3.65
CA LEU A 344 -17.10 -0.42 -3.47
C LEU A 344 -16.72 -1.13 -4.78
N GLY A 345 -17.32 -0.70 -5.90
CA GLY A 345 -17.07 -1.34 -7.17
C GLY A 345 -18.03 -0.93 -8.28
N TRP A 346 -17.91 -1.63 -9.41
CA TRP A 346 -18.68 -1.35 -10.61
C TRP A 346 -19.95 -2.19 -10.72
N ALA A 347 -20.96 -1.56 -11.32
CA ALA A 347 -22.16 -2.20 -11.81
C ALA A 347 -22.53 -1.67 -13.20
N LYS A 348 -23.37 -2.42 -13.92
CA LYS A 348 -23.88 -1.99 -15.22
C LYS A 348 -25.39 -2.17 -15.31
N GLY A 349 -26.11 -1.07 -15.47
CA GLY A 349 -27.56 -1.07 -15.68
C GLY A 349 -27.91 -1.46 -17.11
N LEU A 350 -28.90 -2.33 -17.23
CA LEU A 350 -29.42 -2.90 -18.46
C LEU A 350 -30.87 -2.44 -18.69
N LEU A 351 -31.40 -2.74 -19.88
CA LEU A 351 -32.82 -2.53 -20.17
C LEU A 351 -33.71 -3.40 -19.26
N GLY A 352 -34.89 -2.86 -18.92
CA GLY A 352 -35.88 -3.53 -18.09
C GLY A 352 -35.53 -3.56 -16.60
N GLY A 353 -34.78 -2.57 -16.10
CA GLY A 353 -34.49 -2.45 -14.66
C GLY A 353 -33.51 -3.50 -14.11
N ARG A 354 -32.80 -4.23 -14.97
CA ARG A 354 -31.82 -5.26 -14.57
C ARG A 354 -30.42 -4.69 -14.44
N MET A 355 -29.62 -5.30 -13.56
CA MET A 355 -28.23 -4.90 -13.30
C MET A 355 -27.28 -6.09 -13.42
N ASN A 356 -26.11 -5.87 -14.01
CA ASN A 356 -24.99 -6.78 -13.86
C ASN A 356 -24.05 -6.31 -12.75
N ASN A 357 -23.75 -7.20 -11.81
CA ASN A 357 -22.75 -7.00 -10.77
C ASN A 357 -21.36 -7.35 -11.29
N TYR A 358 -20.43 -6.38 -11.28
CA TYR A 358 -19.05 -6.54 -11.76
C TYR A 358 -18.03 -6.71 -10.63
N TYR A 359 -18.46 -7.03 -9.40
CA TYR A 359 -17.55 -7.40 -8.31
C TYR A 359 -16.84 -8.72 -8.64
N PRO A 360 -15.48 -8.79 -8.55
CA PRO A 360 -14.71 -9.96 -8.97
C PRO A 360 -15.16 -11.25 -8.28
N LYS A 361 -15.42 -12.31 -9.05
CA LYS A 361 -15.91 -13.59 -8.51
C LYS A 361 -15.03 -14.16 -7.39
N HIS A 362 -13.72 -14.01 -7.51
CA HIS A 362 -12.75 -14.54 -6.54
C HIS A 362 -12.58 -13.64 -5.29
N TRP A 363 -13.17 -12.45 -5.26
CA TRP A 363 -13.22 -11.57 -4.08
C TRP A 363 -14.56 -11.67 -3.34
N ARG A 364 -15.55 -12.35 -3.93
CA ARG A 364 -16.90 -12.40 -3.37
C ARG A 364 -16.91 -13.04 -1.99
N LEU A 365 -17.75 -12.49 -1.13
CA LEU A 365 -18.07 -13.09 0.16
C LEU A 365 -18.69 -14.47 -0.09
N ARG A 366 -18.11 -15.48 0.53
CA ARG A 366 -18.69 -16.82 0.53
C ARG A 366 -19.84 -16.82 1.53
N GLN A 367 -20.98 -17.38 1.15
CA GLN A 367 -21.98 -17.79 2.13
C GLN A 367 -21.30 -18.86 2.99
N ARG A 368 -21.13 -18.58 4.29
CA ARG A 368 -20.75 -19.58 5.28
C ARG A 368 -22.00 -20.10 5.93
#